data_AF-A0A7C7JFV1-F1
#
_entry.id   AF-A0A7C7JFV1-F1
#
_cell.length_a   1.000
_cell.length_b   1.000
_cell.length_c   1.000
_cell.angle_alpha   90.00
_cell.angle_beta   90.00
_cell.angle_gamma   90.00
#
_symmetry.space_group_name_H-M   'P 1'
#
loop_
_entity.id
_entity.type
_entity.pdbx_description
1 polymer ?
#
loop_
_entity_poly.entity_id
_entity_poly.type
_entity_poly.pdbx_seq_one_letter_code
_entity_poly.pdbx_strand_id
1 'polypeptide(L)'
;DKYFESGEVSEIWLTFSDPQPKDEKGTKRITSPVYIERYKKILKPGSLINVKTDSVLLYDLSKEGYLESGYKFNYDSTDVYGELVDRVPQDLRDSLEIITFYEKRWLLEGKKIHFIQLEV
;
A
#
# COMPACT_ATOMS: atom_id res chain seq x y z
N ASP A 1 -19.08 -9.47 -4.57
CA ASP A 1 -20.35 -9.92 -5.21
C ASP A 1 -20.19 -10.93 -6.34
N LYS A 2 -19.16 -10.88 -7.20
CA LYS A 2 -19.00 -11.86 -8.29
C LYS A 2 -17.83 -12.85 -8.17
N TYR A 3 -16.85 -12.56 -7.31
CA TYR A 3 -15.62 -13.37 -7.21
C TYR A 3 -15.20 -13.65 -5.78
N PHE A 4 -15.39 -12.66 -4.90
CA PHE A 4 -15.15 -12.82 -3.47
C PHE A 4 -16.44 -12.59 -2.69
N GLU A 5 -16.65 -13.44 -1.69
CA GLU A 5 -17.64 -13.26 -0.64
C GLU A 5 -17.20 -12.16 0.34
N SER A 6 -18.14 -11.71 1.17
CA SER A 6 -17.84 -10.72 2.20
C SER A 6 -16.98 -11.35 3.29
N GLY A 7 -15.87 -10.70 3.62
CA GLY A 7 -14.92 -11.23 4.59
C GLY A 7 -14.22 -12.50 4.12
N GLU A 8 -14.05 -12.73 2.82
CA GLU A 8 -13.25 -13.85 2.33
C GLU A 8 -11.75 -13.52 2.37
N VAL A 9 -11.40 -12.27 2.04
CA VAL A 9 -10.02 -11.81 1.90
C VAL A 9 -9.47 -11.34 3.24
N SER A 10 -8.22 -11.74 3.55
CA SER A 10 -7.52 -11.37 4.78
C SER A 10 -6.46 -10.29 4.58
N GLU A 11 -5.97 -10.12 3.35
CA GLU A 11 -4.92 -9.16 3.04
C GLU A 11 -4.98 -8.73 1.57
N ILE A 12 -4.68 -7.46 1.29
CA ILE A 12 -4.56 -6.93 -0.07
C ILE A 12 -3.19 -6.25 -0.24
N TRP A 13 -2.54 -6.51 -1.36
CA TRP A 13 -1.30 -5.87 -1.78
C TRP A 13 -1.52 -5.00 -3.02
N LEU A 14 -1.28 -3.70 -2.87
CA LEU A 14 -1.33 -2.70 -3.93
C LEU A 14 0.10 -2.26 -4.24
N THR A 15 0.71 -2.89 -5.24
CA THR A 15 2.11 -2.69 -5.58
C THR A 15 2.26 -1.89 -6.87
N PHE A 16 3.00 -0.78 -6.83
CA PHE A 16 3.40 0.02 -8.00
C PHE A 16 2.23 0.52 -8.87
N SER A 17 1.13 0.89 -8.22
CA SER A 17 -0.04 1.43 -8.92
C SER A 17 0.22 2.85 -9.45
N ASP A 18 -0.47 3.20 -10.54
CA ASP A 18 -0.36 4.52 -11.15
C ASP A 18 -0.77 5.64 -10.16
N PRO A 19 0.04 6.72 -10.00
CA PRO A 19 -0.24 7.83 -9.09
C PRO A 19 -1.51 8.62 -9.43
N GLN A 20 -1.95 8.58 -10.70
CA GLN A 20 -3.11 9.32 -11.20
C GLN A 20 -3.09 10.80 -10.76
N PRO A 21 -2.08 11.60 -11.15
CA PRO A 21 -1.85 12.95 -10.61
C PRO A 21 -3.02 13.92 -10.85
N LYS A 22 -3.88 13.65 -11.84
CA LYS A 22 -5.06 14.46 -12.17
C LYS A 22 -6.35 13.97 -11.49
N ASP A 23 -6.26 12.94 -10.66
CA ASP A 23 -7.41 12.37 -9.95
C ASP A 23 -7.60 13.04 -8.59
N GLU A 24 -8.05 14.30 -8.63
CA GLU A 24 -8.34 15.10 -7.44
C GLU A 24 -9.38 14.45 -6.52
N LYS A 25 -10.30 13.65 -7.09
CA LYS A 25 -11.37 12.97 -6.34
C LYS A 25 -10.95 11.59 -5.79
N GLY A 26 -9.75 11.11 -6.11
CA GLY A 26 -9.30 9.76 -5.72
C GLY A 26 -10.14 8.63 -6.33
N THR A 27 -10.87 8.85 -7.41
CA THR A 27 -11.80 7.85 -7.99
C THR A 27 -11.12 6.89 -8.98
N LYS A 28 -9.88 7.16 -9.35
CA LYS A 28 -9.05 6.39 -10.28
C LYS A 28 -7.81 5.81 -9.60
N ARG A 29 -7.27 6.50 -8.59
CA ARG A 29 -6.16 6.01 -7.76
C ARG A 29 -6.65 4.87 -6.86
N ILE A 30 -6.22 3.65 -7.16
CA ILE A 30 -6.69 2.44 -6.46
C ILE A 30 -6.25 2.35 -4.99
N THR A 31 -5.33 3.20 -4.56
CA THR A 31 -4.89 3.36 -3.16
C THR A 31 -5.68 4.45 -2.44
N SER A 32 -6.62 5.16 -3.07
CA SER A 32 -7.35 6.21 -2.38
C SER A 32 -8.31 5.64 -1.31
N PRO A 33 -8.73 6.45 -0.31
CA PRO A 33 -9.78 6.06 0.64
C PRO A 33 -11.07 5.56 -0.01
N VAL A 34 -11.43 6.10 -1.18
CA VAL A 34 -12.61 5.67 -1.95
C VAL A 34 -12.50 4.19 -2.34
N TYR A 35 -11.30 3.72 -2.69
CA TYR A 35 -11.07 2.31 -2.98
C TYR A 35 -10.92 1.46 -1.72
N ILE A 36 -10.32 2.00 -0.64
CA ILE A 36 -10.26 1.30 0.64
C ILE A 36 -11.65 0.90 1.12
N GLU A 37 -12.64 1.79 1.04
CA GLU A 37 -14.03 1.47 1.38
C GLU A 37 -14.67 0.43 0.44
N ARG A 38 -14.19 0.29 -0.79
CA ARG A 38 -14.62 -0.80 -1.68
C ARG A 38 -14.00 -2.13 -1.26
N TYR A 39 -12.71 -2.14 -0.91
CA TYR A 39 -12.01 -3.32 -0.44
C TYR A 39 -12.57 -3.86 0.88
N LYS A 40 -12.97 -2.97 1.80
CA LYS A 40 -13.59 -3.35 3.08
C LYS A 40 -14.83 -4.25 2.94
N LYS A 41 -15.50 -4.24 1.79
CA LYS A 41 -16.65 -5.13 1.53
C LYS A 41 -16.28 -6.61 1.44
N ILE A 42 -15.06 -6.90 0.98
CA ILE A 42 -14.54 -8.27 0.80
C ILE A 42 -13.53 -8.65 1.89
N LEU A 43 -13.03 -7.68 2.65
CA LEU A 43 -12.08 -7.89 3.74
C LEU A 43 -12.78 -8.28 5.05
N LYS A 44 -12.11 -9.09 5.85
CA LYS A 44 -12.50 -9.38 7.24
C LYS A 44 -12.12 -8.18 8.13
N PRO A 45 -12.82 -7.92 9.24
CA PRO A 45 -12.35 -6.97 10.25
C PRO A 45 -10.94 -7.34 10.74
N GLY A 46 -10.04 -6.35 10.82
CA GLY A 46 -8.63 -6.55 11.18
C GLY A 46 -7.76 -7.03 10.01
N SER A 47 -8.25 -6.93 8.77
CA SER A 47 -7.45 -7.27 7.60
C SER A 47 -6.42 -6.19 7.30
N LEU A 48 -5.41 -6.55 6.52
CA LEU A 48 -4.31 -5.66 6.18
C LEU A 48 -4.41 -5.18 4.73
N ILE A 49 -4.12 -3.91 4.51
CA ILE A 49 -3.90 -3.36 3.16
C ILE A 49 -2.48 -2.83 3.11
N ASN A 50 -1.68 -3.40 2.21
CA ASN A 50 -0.29 -3.07 1.99
C ASN A 50 -0.15 -2.27 0.70
N VAL A 51 0.46 -1.10 0.78
CA VAL A 51 0.76 -0.25 -0.37
C VAL A 51 2.27 -0.13 -0.51
N LYS A 52 2.83 -0.64 -1.61
CA LYS A 52 4.27 -0.57 -1.93
C LYS A 52 4.47 0.23 -3.20
N THR A 53 5.29 1.27 -3.19
CA THR A 53 5.41 2.19 -4.33
C THR A 53 6.77 2.87 -4.41
N ASP A 54 7.24 3.16 -5.61
CA ASP A 54 8.39 4.03 -5.90
C ASP A 54 7.99 5.50 -6.11
N SER A 55 6.68 5.79 -6.17
CA SER A 55 6.14 7.13 -6.40
C SER A 55 5.89 7.86 -5.09
N VAL A 56 6.69 8.89 -4.83
CA VAL A 56 6.49 9.84 -3.71
C VAL A 56 5.08 10.45 -3.77
N LEU A 57 4.63 10.85 -4.96
CA LEU A 57 3.30 11.43 -5.14
C LEU A 57 2.17 10.45 -4.76
N LEU A 58 2.25 9.19 -5.19
CA LEU A 58 1.25 8.19 -4.82
C LEU A 58 1.25 8.00 -3.30
N TYR A 59 2.44 7.88 -2.70
CA TYR A 59 2.61 7.67 -1.27
C TYR A 59 1.99 8.81 -0.46
N ASP A 60 2.35 10.06 -0.77
CA ASP A 60 1.87 11.24 -0.05
C ASP A 60 0.34 11.38 -0.17
N LEU A 61 -0.20 11.28 -1.40
CA LEU A 61 -1.65 11.38 -1.64
C LEU A 61 -2.46 10.23 -1.03
N SER A 62 -1.85 9.06 -0.84
CA SER A 62 -2.50 7.94 -0.15
C SER A 62 -2.49 8.18 1.35
N LYS A 63 -1.31 8.51 1.90
CA LYS A 63 -1.11 8.79 3.32
C LYS A 63 -2.00 9.93 3.83
N GLU A 64 -2.05 11.04 3.11
CA GLU A 64 -2.92 12.19 3.45
C GLU A 64 -4.38 11.75 3.54
N GLY A 65 -4.91 11.10 2.49
CA GLY A 65 -6.29 10.64 2.48
C GLY A 65 -6.58 9.61 3.58
N TYR A 66 -5.61 8.77 3.94
CA TYR A 66 -5.77 7.80 5.01
C TYR A 66 -5.82 8.45 6.40
N LEU A 67 -4.98 9.46 6.64
CA LEU A 67 -4.97 10.23 7.88
C LEU A 67 -6.30 10.99 8.05
N GLU A 68 -6.79 11.64 6.99
CA GLU A 68 -8.09 12.33 7.00
C GLU A 68 -9.26 11.38 7.26
N SER A 69 -9.18 10.16 6.75
CA SER A 69 -10.20 9.12 6.94
C SER A 69 -10.08 8.40 8.29
N GLY A 70 -9.02 8.66 9.07
CA GLY A 70 -8.80 8.07 10.38
C GLY A 70 -8.40 6.59 10.35
N TYR A 71 -7.78 6.09 9.27
CA TYR A 71 -7.29 4.71 9.25
C TYR A 71 -6.09 4.51 10.17
N LYS A 72 -5.97 3.30 10.71
CA LYS A 72 -4.85 2.90 11.57
C LYS A 72 -3.67 2.44 10.72
N PHE A 73 -2.51 3.02 10.96
CA PHE A 73 -1.25 2.65 10.32
C PHE A 73 -0.51 1.66 11.22
N ASN A 74 -0.19 0.49 10.69
CA ASN A 74 0.69 -0.47 11.36
C ASN A 74 2.15 -0.20 11.00
N TYR A 75 2.42 0.12 9.73
CA TYR A 75 3.73 0.52 9.26
C TYR A 75 3.62 1.68 8.27
N ASP A 76 4.60 2.56 8.33
CA ASP A 76 4.71 3.74 7.47
C ASP A 76 6.20 4.02 7.28
N SER A 77 6.72 3.83 6.07
CA SER A 77 8.13 4.02 5.76
C SER A 77 8.33 4.67 4.40
N THR A 78 9.23 5.64 4.36
CA THR A 78 9.71 6.24 3.12
C THR A 78 10.90 5.50 2.50
N ASP A 79 11.40 4.47 3.18
CA ASP A 79 12.52 3.66 2.72
C ASP A 79 12.38 2.22 3.23
N VAL A 80 11.82 1.36 2.39
CA VAL A 80 11.58 -0.06 2.71
C VAL A 80 12.90 -0.77 3.01
N TYR A 81 13.88 -0.65 2.12
CA TYR A 81 15.14 -1.37 2.19
C TYR A 81 16.19 -0.72 3.10
N GLY A 82 15.83 0.39 3.75
CA GLY A 82 16.59 0.97 4.85
C GLY A 82 16.29 0.25 6.16
N GLU A 83 15.62 0.94 7.09
CA GLU A 83 15.42 0.43 8.45
C GLU A 83 14.17 -0.45 8.61
N LEU A 84 13.22 -0.41 7.66
CA LEU A 84 11.93 -1.09 7.84
C LEU A 84 12.08 -2.61 7.76
N VAL A 85 12.80 -3.14 6.78
CA VAL A 85 12.99 -4.59 6.57
C VAL A 85 13.57 -5.31 7.80
N ASP A 86 14.34 -4.63 8.64
CA ASP A 86 14.92 -5.20 9.85
C ASP A 86 14.00 -5.11 11.09
N ARG A 87 12.93 -4.30 11.02
CA ARG A 87 12.00 -4.07 12.14
C ARG A 87 10.66 -4.77 11.99
N VAL A 88 10.35 -5.26 10.79
CA VAL A 88 9.11 -5.97 10.50
C VAL A 88 9.23 -7.47 10.84
N PRO A 89 8.12 -8.15 11.14
CA PRO A 89 8.09 -9.61 11.28
C PRO A 89 8.60 -10.31 10.02
N GLN A 90 9.14 -11.53 10.19
CA GLN A 90 9.77 -12.29 9.10
C GLN A 90 8.82 -12.48 7.89
N ASP A 91 7.55 -12.80 8.12
CA ASP A 91 6.59 -13.01 7.02
C ASP A 91 6.37 -11.75 6.16
N LEU A 92 6.35 -10.58 6.80
CA LEU A 92 6.24 -9.29 6.10
C LEU A 92 7.55 -8.93 5.41
N ARG A 93 8.70 -9.20 6.06
CA ARG A 93 10.03 -9.04 5.47
C ARG A 93 10.15 -9.84 4.17
N ASP A 94 9.79 -11.11 4.19
CA ASP A 94 9.86 -12.01 3.04
C ASP A 94 9.05 -11.45 1.86
N SER A 95 7.88 -10.88 2.15
CA SER A 95 7.01 -10.25 1.15
C SER A 95 7.59 -8.93 0.62
N LEU A 96 8.20 -8.10 1.48
CA LEU A 96 8.84 -6.84 1.09
C LEU A 96 10.13 -7.05 0.28
N GLU A 97 10.87 -8.13 0.56
CA GLU A 97 12.09 -8.53 -0.14
C GLU A 97 11.81 -9.12 -1.53
N ILE A 98 10.54 -9.34 -1.92
CA ILE A 98 10.19 -9.62 -3.30
C ILE A 98 10.42 -8.36 -4.13
N ILE A 99 11.55 -8.31 -4.83
CA ILE A 99 11.96 -7.20 -5.71
C ILE A 99 11.59 -7.52 -7.15
N THR A 100 10.75 -6.67 -7.73
CA THR A 100 10.40 -6.71 -9.16
C THR A 100 11.54 -6.21 -10.04
N PHE A 101 11.45 -6.47 -11.35
CA PHE A 101 12.43 -5.98 -12.32
C PHE A 101 12.58 -4.44 -12.31
N TYR A 102 11.47 -3.72 -12.21
CA TYR A 102 11.49 -2.24 -12.21
C TYR A 102 12.07 -1.68 -10.91
N GLU A 103 11.74 -2.26 -9.75
CA GLU A 103 12.34 -1.85 -8.48
C GLU A 103 13.86 -1.98 -8.48
N LYS A 104 14.42 -3.07 -9.04
CA LYS A 104 15.88 -3.21 -9.17
C LYS A 104 16.48 -2.05 -9.94
N ARG A 105 15.85 -1.64 -11.03
CA ARG A 105 16.29 -0.48 -11.83
C ARG A 105 16.20 0.82 -11.03
N TRP A 106 15.10 1.05 -10.33
CA TRP A 106 14.90 2.28 -9.55
C TRP A 106 15.88 2.39 -8.38
N LEU A 107 16.17 1.28 -7.70
CA LEU A 107 17.18 1.22 -6.64
C LEU A 107 18.58 1.54 -7.17
N LEU A 108 18.93 1.07 -8.37
CA LEU A 108 20.20 1.43 -9.04
C LEU A 108 20.27 2.92 -9.39
N GLU A 109 19.13 3.54 -9.69
CA GLU A 109 19.00 4.99 -9.92
C GLU A 109 18.93 5.79 -8.61
N GLY A 110 19.05 5.13 -7.44
CA GLY A 110 19.03 5.76 -6.12
C GLY A 110 17.63 6.18 -5.64
N LYS A 111 16.56 5.73 -6.30
CA LYS A 111 15.19 5.97 -5.83
C LYS A 111 14.86 5.05 -4.67
N LYS A 112 14.09 5.61 -3.73
CA LYS A 112 13.59 4.88 -2.57
C LYS A 112 12.26 4.23 -2.90
N ILE A 113 11.99 3.11 -2.23
CA ILE A 113 10.68 2.47 -2.24
C ILE A 113 10.00 2.79 -0.92
N HIS A 114 8.76 3.23 -1.01
CA HIS A 114 7.89 3.61 0.09
C HIS A 114 6.89 2.50 0.38
N PHE A 115 6.46 2.42 1.64
CA PHE A 115 5.51 1.42 2.09
C PHE A 115 4.57 1.95 3.17
N ILE A 116 3.30 1.59 3.06
CA ILE A 116 2.26 1.83 4.05
C ILE A 116 1.51 0.53 4.28
N GLN A 117 1.31 0.15 5.54
CA GLN A 117 0.39 -0.91 5.93
C GLN A 117 -0.73 -0.30 6.79
N LEU A 118 -1.96 -0.53 6.35
CA LEU A 118 -3.17 -0.17 7.09
C LEU A 118 -3.82 -1.41 7.70
N GLU A 119 -4.47 -1.21 8.84
CA GLU A 119 -5.43 -2.15 9.41
C GLU A 119 -6.85 -1.62 9.18
N VAL A 120 -7.73 -2.47 8.63
CA VAL A 120 -9.10 -2.14 8.23
C VAL A 120 -10.15 -3.10 8.77
#